data_AF-B3RZ69-F1
#
_entry.id   AF-B3RZ69-F1
#
_cell.length_a   1.000
_cell.length_b   1.000
_cell.length_c   1.000
_cell.angle_alpha   90.00
_cell.angle_beta   90.00
_cell.angle_gamma   90.00
#
_symmetry.space_group_name_H-M   'P 1'
#
loop_
_entity.id
_entity.type
_entity.pdbx_description
1 polymer ?
#
loop_
_entity_poly.entity_id
_entity_poly.type
_entity_poly.pdbx_seq_one_letter_code
_entity_poly.pdbx_strand_id
1 'polypeptide(L)'
;MPSNIPCPPAATVRTNVIRVPGTRVAENSLQNSVALSTEIEDENVAAFNVGGEKRLCWNSLMETVLKNFSAHEINKKKSDLRIYTGFCSSKQLETLQLIGVLPLSQTHCSLISKSDAARLCSVLLRPPDKNCNSDQTSRSRGIDVSHDCFGGCSGTFITERYTHVNAKCIQCSQCGCIFSPQQFVSHNHKGYENRLCHWGFDSSEWRTYLQLA
;
A
#
# COMPACT_ATOMS: atom_id res chain seq x y z
N MET A 1 -7.54 27.81 -14.88
CA MET A 1 -7.00 26.93 -15.94
C MET A 1 -6.09 25.92 -15.27
N PRO A 2 -6.39 24.62 -15.29
CA PRO A 2 -5.53 23.64 -14.62
C PRO A 2 -4.32 23.32 -15.49
N SER A 3 -3.14 23.50 -14.90
CA SER A 3 -1.82 23.29 -15.48
C SER A 3 -1.57 21.78 -15.66
N ASN A 4 -1.33 21.34 -16.90
CA ASN A 4 -0.83 20.00 -17.19
C ASN A 4 0.64 19.90 -16.78
N ILE A 5 0.93 19.17 -15.70
CA ILE A 5 2.30 18.79 -15.33
C ILE A 5 2.54 17.37 -15.87
N PRO A 6 3.59 17.12 -16.68
CA PRO A 6 3.86 15.78 -17.20
C PRO A 6 4.40 14.84 -16.11
N CYS A 7 3.97 13.58 -16.14
CA CYS A 7 4.50 12.52 -15.28
C CYS A 7 6.02 12.32 -15.46
N PRO A 8 6.77 12.08 -14.37
CA PRO A 8 8.16 11.66 -14.47
C PRO A 8 8.26 10.22 -15.00
N PRO A 9 9.35 9.87 -15.73
CA PRO A 9 9.55 8.53 -16.26
C PRO A 9 9.80 7.51 -15.15
N ALA A 10 9.27 6.29 -15.33
CA ALA A 10 9.40 5.18 -14.40
C ALA A 10 10.88 4.86 -14.11
N ALA A 11 11.22 4.75 -12.83
CA ALA A 11 12.55 4.35 -12.38
C ALA A 11 12.87 2.94 -12.91
N THR A 12 13.88 2.83 -13.77
CA THR A 12 14.39 1.56 -14.26
C THR A 12 15.21 0.91 -13.16
N VAL A 13 14.62 -0.06 -12.45
CA VAL A 13 15.35 -0.90 -11.49
C VAL A 13 16.28 -1.83 -12.28
N ARG A 14 17.59 -1.60 -12.17
CA ARG A 14 18.61 -2.50 -12.72
C ARG A 14 18.71 -3.75 -11.84
N THR A 15 18.08 -4.83 -12.25
CA THR A 15 18.32 -6.17 -11.70
C THR A 15 19.59 -6.75 -12.35
N ASN A 16 20.61 -7.01 -11.53
CA ASN A 16 21.78 -7.78 -11.96
C ASN A 16 21.36 -9.25 -12.13
N VAL A 17 21.08 -9.65 -13.37
CA VAL A 17 20.81 -11.05 -13.74
C VAL A 17 22.09 -11.66 -14.31
N ILE A 18 22.54 -12.77 -13.72
CA ILE A 18 23.62 -13.61 -14.26
C ILE A 18 23.15 -14.15 -15.61
N ARG A 19 23.78 -13.68 -16.70
CA ARG A 19 23.36 -13.94 -18.08
C ARG A 19 23.80 -15.34 -18.54
N VAL A 20 22.85 -16.24 -18.73
CA VAL A 20 23.06 -17.46 -19.53
C VAL A 20 22.68 -17.16 -20.99
N PRO A 21 23.52 -17.43 -22.00
CA PRO A 21 23.23 -17.00 -23.36
C PRO A 21 22.25 -17.96 -24.06
N GLY A 22 21.15 -17.40 -24.59
CA GLY A 22 20.44 -17.97 -25.74
C GLY A 22 19.09 -18.61 -25.44
N THR A 23 18.05 -17.81 -25.22
CA THR A 23 16.66 -18.12 -25.61
C THR A 23 15.80 -16.88 -25.37
N ARG A 24 15.33 -16.23 -26.45
CA ARG A 24 14.34 -15.14 -26.36
C ARG A 24 12.95 -15.76 -26.23
N VAL A 25 12.55 -16.08 -25.00
CA VAL A 25 11.15 -16.35 -24.65
C VAL A 25 10.65 -15.15 -23.84
N ALA A 26 9.47 -14.64 -24.19
CA ALA A 26 8.87 -13.43 -23.65
C ALA A 26 8.94 -13.34 -22.11
N GLU A 27 9.81 -12.46 -21.59
CA GLU A 27 10.08 -12.24 -20.16
C GLU A 27 8.82 -11.81 -19.37
N ASN A 28 7.80 -11.27 -20.03
CA ASN A 28 6.56 -10.78 -19.39
C ASN A 28 5.57 -11.88 -18.97
N SER A 29 5.66 -13.11 -19.49
CA SER A 29 4.65 -14.16 -19.18
C SER A 29 4.97 -14.98 -17.92
N LEU A 30 6.23 -15.06 -17.49
CA LEU A 30 6.59 -15.82 -16.29
C LEU A 30 6.30 -15.04 -15.00
N GLN A 31 6.41 -13.71 -15.02
CA GLN A 31 6.29 -12.88 -13.82
C GLN A 31 4.87 -12.83 -13.25
N ASN A 32 3.85 -13.10 -14.07
CA ASN A 32 2.44 -13.15 -13.63
C ASN A 32 2.06 -14.42 -12.86
N SER A 33 2.91 -15.46 -12.88
CA SER A 33 2.60 -16.79 -12.33
C SER A 33 3.45 -17.18 -11.11
N VAL A 34 4.51 -16.43 -10.81
CA VAL A 34 5.37 -16.67 -9.64
C VAL A 34 4.79 -15.91 -8.46
N ALA A 35 4.47 -16.64 -7.39
CA ALA A 35 4.05 -16.02 -6.15
C ALA A 35 5.24 -15.34 -5.47
N LEU A 36 5.02 -14.10 -5.05
CA LEU A 36 5.93 -13.27 -4.28
C LEU A 36 5.31 -13.03 -2.91
N SER A 37 6.12 -12.64 -1.93
CA SER A 37 5.63 -12.08 -0.67
C SER A 37 5.72 -10.56 -0.72
N THR A 38 4.70 -9.87 -0.21
CA THR A 38 4.76 -8.42 0.02
C THR A 38 4.23 -8.09 1.40
N GLU A 39 4.93 -7.17 2.06
CA GLU A 39 4.48 -6.59 3.32
C GLU A 39 3.34 -5.59 3.08
N ILE A 40 2.33 -5.66 3.96
CA ILE A 40 1.26 -4.68 4.10
C ILE A 40 0.80 -4.66 5.57
N GLU A 41 0.84 -3.47 6.20
CA GLU A 41 0.48 -3.30 7.62
C GLU A 41 1.22 -4.29 8.56
N ASP A 42 2.54 -4.44 8.34
CA ASP A 42 3.44 -5.35 9.07
C ASP A 42 3.17 -6.86 8.88
N GLU A 43 2.27 -7.24 7.98
CA GLU A 43 1.97 -8.64 7.64
C GLU A 43 2.46 -9.01 6.23
N ASN A 44 2.96 -10.23 6.07
CA ASN A 44 3.38 -10.75 4.76
C ASN A 44 2.20 -11.43 4.05
N VAL A 45 1.84 -10.91 2.88
CA VAL A 45 0.74 -11.44 2.06
C VAL A 45 1.27 -11.90 0.72
N ALA A 46 0.83 -13.10 0.30
CA ALA A 46 1.17 -13.65 -1.00
C ALA A 46 0.60 -12.79 -2.14
N ALA A 47 1.40 -12.55 -3.18
CA ALA A 47 1.05 -11.68 -4.29
C ALA A 47 1.63 -12.16 -5.62
N PHE A 48 1.11 -11.63 -6.72
CA PHE A 48 1.65 -11.78 -8.06
C PHE A 48 2.01 -10.41 -8.64
N ASN A 49 3.02 -10.32 -9.48
CA ASN A 49 3.23 -9.11 -10.26
C ASN A 49 2.35 -9.18 -11.51
N VAL A 50 1.39 -8.27 -11.66
CA VAL A 50 0.49 -8.23 -12.83
C VAL A 50 0.51 -6.83 -13.40
N GLY A 51 1.02 -6.69 -14.62
CA GLY A 51 1.12 -5.38 -15.28
C GLY A 51 2.05 -4.38 -14.56
N GLY A 52 3.07 -4.87 -13.84
CA GLY A 52 4.00 -4.03 -13.09
C GLY A 52 3.51 -3.58 -11.71
N GLU A 53 2.34 -4.05 -11.27
CA GLU A 53 1.82 -3.82 -9.93
C GLU A 53 1.66 -5.15 -9.17
N LYS A 54 2.02 -5.14 -7.88
CA LYS A 54 1.77 -6.28 -6.99
C LYS A 54 0.26 -6.42 -6.75
N ARG A 55 -0.25 -7.63 -6.98
CA ARG A 55 -1.65 -8.04 -6.77
C ARG A 55 -1.69 -9.11 -5.67
N LEU A 56 -2.20 -8.73 -4.51
CA LEU A 56 -2.22 -9.54 -3.28
C LEU A 56 -3.40 -10.51 -3.28
N CYS A 57 -3.20 -11.72 -2.72
CA CYS A 57 -4.25 -12.69 -2.45
C CYS A 57 -5.27 -12.11 -1.47
N TRP A 58 -6.51 -11.93 -1.92
CA TRP A 58 -7.57 -11.33 -1.14
C TRP A 58 -7.92 -12.16 0.11
N ASN A 59 -7.98 -13.49 -0.01
CA ASN A 59 -8.30 -14.36 1.11
C ASN A 59 -7.24 -14.25 2.21
N SER A 60 -5.95 -14.30 1.84
CA SER A 60 -4.85 -14.12 2.79
C SER A 60 -4.92 -12.76 3.48
N LEU A 61 -5.20 -11.67 2.74
CA LEU A 61 -5.39 -10.35 3.33
C LEU A 61 -6.57 -10.28 4.32
N MET A 62 -7.68 -10.97 4.03
CA MET A 62 -8.83 -11.06 4.93
C MET A 62 -8.51 -11.83 6.22
N GLU A 63 -7.71 -12.88 6.13
CA GLU A 63 -7.37 -13.76 7.25
C GLU A 63 -6.24 -13.22 8.14
N THR A 64 -5.36 -12.37 7.59
CA THR A 64 -4.23 -11.78 8.34
C THR A 64 -4.54 -10.37 8.82
N VAL A 65 -4.58 -9.40 7.89
CA VAL A 65 -4.65 -7.96 8.18
C VAL A 65 -6.07 -7.52 8.56
N LEU A 66 -7.08 -8.02 7.85
CA LEU A 66 -8.47 -7.56 8.00
C LEU A 66 -9.32 -8.50 8.87
N LYS A 67 -8.72 -9.45 9.57
CA LYS A 67 -9.42 -10.51 10.33
C LYS A 67 -10.37 -10.01 11.42
N ASN A 68 -10.13 -8.80 11.92
CA ASN A 68 -10.92 -8.18 12.99
C ASN A 68 -12.11 -7.35 12.48
N PHE A 69 -12.35 -7.32 11.16
CA PHE A 69 -13.49 -6.61 10.55
C PHE A 69 -14.48 -7.60 9.96
N SER A 70 -15.76 -7.27 10.02
CA SER A 70 -16.77 -8.08 9.36
C SER A 70 -16.64 -7.98 7.84
N ALA A 71 -16.99 -9.05 7.13
CA ALA A 71 -17.05 -9.02 5.67
C ALA A 71 -17.99 -7.92 5.14
N HIS A 72 -19.05 -7.59 5.90
CA HIS A 72 -19.95 -6.49 5.55
C HIS A 72 -19.25 -5.13 5.59
N GLU A 73 -18.53 -4.83 6.68
CA GLU A 73 -17.78 -3.56 6.81
C GLU A 73 -16.70 -3.42 5.74
N ILE A 74 -15.94 -4.49 5.49
CA ILE A 74 -14.90 -4.52 4.47
C ILE A 74 -15.51 -4.25 3.09
N ASN A 75 -16.58 -4.96 2.72
CA ASN A 75 -17.23 -4.79 1.42
C ASN A 75 -17.87 -3.41 1.26
N LYS A 76 -18.45 -2.85 2.32
CA LYS A 76 -18.97 -1.48 2.33
C LYS A 76 -17.86 -0.47 2.03
N LYS A 77 -16.73 -0.55 2.76
CA LYS A 77 -15.59 0.35 2.51
C LYS A 77 -14.95 0.16 1.14
N LYS A 78 -14.86 -1.08 0.66
CA LYS A 78 -14.43 -1.38 -0.70
C LYS A 78 -15.32 -0.69 -1.75
N SER A 79 -16.64 -0.74 -1.56
CA SER A 79 -17.61 -0.06 -2.42
C SER A 79 -17.47 1.47 -2.36
N ASP A 80 -17.39 2.04 -1.15
CA ASP A 80 -17.22 3.48 -0.93
C ASP A 80 -15.94 4.01 -1.61
N LEU A 81 -14.86 3.22 -1.56
CA LEU A 81 -13.56 3.55 -2.17
C LEU A 81 -13.46 3.16 -3.66
N ARG A 82 -14.49 2.52 -4.23
CA ARG A 82 -14.52 1.99 -5.61
C ARG A 82 -13.34 1.06 -5.92
N ILE A 83 -13.00 0.21 -4.96
CA ILE A 83 -11.91 -0.77 -5.09
C ILE A 83 -12.44 -2.03 -5.78
N TYR A 84 -11.72 -2.49 -6.81
CA TYR A 84 -12.05 -3.70 -7.54
C TYR A 84 -11.05 -4.82 -7.24
N THR A 85 -11.55 -6.04 -7.16
CA THR A 85 -10.71 -7.25 -7.08
C THR A 85 -10.88 -8.05 -8.35
N GLY A 86 -9.78 -8.50 -8.95
CA GLY A 86 -9.80 -9.38 -10.11
C GLY A 86 -9.75 -10.85 -9.71
N PHE A 87 -10.29 -11.76 -10.49
CA PHE A 87 -10.15 -13.19 -10.23
C PHE A 87 -8.73 -13.68 -10.52
N CYS A 88 -8.25 -14.66 -9.75
CA CYS A 88 -7.05 -15.41 -10.08
C CYS A 88 -7.26 -16.17 -11.40
N SER A 89 -6.22 -16.23 -12.23
CA SER A 89 -6.14 -17.26 -13.27
C SER A 89 -5.96 -18.66 -12.65
N SER A 90 -6.29 -19.72 -13.40
CA SER A 90 -6.14 -21.10 -12.92
C SER A 90 -4.71 -21.38 -12.43
N LYS A 91 -3.70 -20.86 -13.15
CA LYS A 91 -2.29 -21.03 -12.78
C LYS A 91 -1.92 -20.28 -11.49
N GLN A 92 -2.47 -19.09 -11.27
CA GLN A 92 -2.25 -18.35 -10.01
C GLN A 92 -2.91 -19.06 -8.82
N LEU A 93 -4.12 -19.60 -9.01
CA LEU A 93 -4.81 -20.36 -7.98
C LEU A 93 -4.00 -21.61 -7.60
N GLU A 94 -3.55 -22.38 -8.59
CA GLU A 94 -2.70 -23.56 -8.39
C GLU A 94 -1.39 -23.20 -7.68
N THR A 95 -0.71 -22.12 -8.07
CA THR A 95 0.50 -21.66 -7.37
C THR A 95 0.22 -21.37 -5.90
N LEU A 96 -0.86 -20.63 -5.58
CA LEU A 96 -1.21 -20.31 -4.18
C LEU A 96 -1.53 -21.56 -3.35
N GLN A 97 -2.12 -22.57 -3.99
CA GLN A 97 -2.41 -23.86 -3.37
C GLN A 97 -1.14 -24.67 -3.08
N LEU A 98 -0.23 -24.75 -4.06
CA LEU A 98 1.03 -25.49 -3.93
C LEU A 98 1.96 -24.91 -2.86
N ILE A 99 1.96 -23.58 -2.68
CA ILE A 99 2.76 -22.92 -1.63
C ILE A 99 2.04 -22.88 -0.27
N GLY A 100 0.84 -23.46 -0.16
CA GLY A 100 0.09 -23.56 1.09
C GLY A 100 -0.60 -22.27 1.56
N VAL A 101 -0.76 -21.27 0.69
CA VAL A 101 -1.52 -20.04 1.02
C VAL A 101 -3.02 -20.29 0.97
N LEU A 102 -3.48 -21.18 0.07
CA LEU A 102 -4.89 -21.57 -0.04
C LEU A 102 -5.04 -23.08 0.12
N PRO A 103 -6.18 -23.58 0.63
CA PRO A 103 -6.49 -25.00 0.61
C PRO A 103 -6.56 -25.55 -0.82
N LEU A 104 -6.13 -26.82 -1.01
CA LEU A 104 -6.21 -27.50 -2.32
C LEU A 104 -7.66 -27.63 -2.83
N SER A 105 -8.66 -27.58 -1.93
CA SER A 105 -10.09 -27.58 -2.28
C SER A 105 -10.62 -26.23 -2.77
N GLN A 106 -9.83 -25.16 -2.68
CA GLN A 106 -10.26 -23.81 -3.05
C GLN A 106 -10.49 -23.73 -4.56
N THR A 107 -11.69 -23.34 -4.98
CA THR A 107 -12.06 -23.29 -6.41
C THR A 107 -11.92 -21.92 -7.04
N HIS A 108 -11.82 -20.88 -6.21
CA HIS A 108 -11.73 -19.49 -6.66
C HIS A 108 -10.94 -18.67 -5.66
N CYS A 109 -10.22 -17.67 -6.16
CA CYS A 109 -9.59 -16.65 -5.33
C CYS A 109 -9.60 -15.34 -6.11
N SER A 110 -9.60 -14.24 -5.37
CA SER A 110 -9.51 -12.91 -5.93
C SER A 110 -8.19 -12.25 -5.55
N LEU A 111 -7.74 -11.31 -6.36
CA LEU A 111 -6.58 -10.48 -6.13
C LEU A 111 -6.98 -9.00 -6.01
N ILE A 112 -6.34 -8.29 -5.09
CA ILE A 112 -6.45 -6.83 -4.91
C ILE A 112 -5.11 -6.17 -5.25
N SER A 113 -5.11 -4.98 -5.86
CA SER A 113 -3.84 -4.26 -6.07
C SER A 113 -3.22 -3.84 -4.74
N LYS A 114 -1.89 -3.76 -4.65
CA LYS A 114 -1.21 -3.29 -3.42
C LYS A 114 -1.66 -1.88 -3.05
N SER A 115 -1.82 -1.02 -4.04
CA SER A 115 -2.29 0.36 -3.89
C SER A 115 -3.71 0.41 -3.29
N ASP A 116 -4.64 -0.40 -3.81
CA ASP A 116 -6.00 -0.47 -3.28
C ASP A 116 -6.04 -1.12 -1.89
N ALA A 117 -5.23 -2.14 -1.65
CA ALA A 117 -5.13 -2.79 -0.35
C ALA A 117 -4.65 -1.79 0.71
N ALA A 118 -3.60 -1.00 0.42
CA ALA A 118 -3.11 0.04 1.31
C ALA A 118 -4.18 1.10 1.59
N ARG A 119 -4.90 1.54 0.54
CA ARG A 119 -6.02 2.49 0.68
C ARG A 119 -7.14 1.93 1.56
N LEU A 120 -7.53 0.67 1.36
CA LEU A 120 -8.55 0.00 2.17
C LEU A 120 -8.11 -0.12 3.64
N CYS A 121 -6.87 -0.55 3.87
CA CYS A 121 -6.29 -0.70 5.21
C CYS A 121 -6.23 0.64 5.93
N SER A 122 -5.84 1.72 5.24
CA SER A 122 -5.78 3.06 5.83
C SER A 122 -7.15 3.51 6.39
N VAL A 123 -8.25 3.20 5.72
CA VAL A 123 -9.59 3.56 6.18
C VAL A 123 -10.09 2.66 7.30
N LEU A 124 -9.82 1.36 7.23
CA LEU A 124 -10.33 0.38 8.20
C LEU A 124 -9.54 0.41 9.51
N LEU A 125 -8.21 0.45 9.44
CA LEU A 125 -7.33 0.38 10.60
C LEU A 125 -7.12 1.74 11.27
N ARG A 126 -7.30 2.83 10.52
CA ARG A 126 -7.13 4.20 11.02
C ARG A 126 -8.36 5.03 10.67
N PRO A 127 -9.54 4.70 11.24
CA PRO A 127 -10.74 5.50 11.02
C PRO A 127 -10.50 6.95 11.48
N PRO A 128 -11.14 7.94 10.83
CA PRO A 128 -11.05 9.33 11.26
C PRO A 128 -11.61 9.47 12.69
N ASP A 129 -10.66 9.61 13.62
CA ASP A 129 -10.75 10.13 14.98
C ASP A 129 -11.43 9.31 16.09
N LYS A 130 -10.72 9.28 17.23
CA LYS A 130 -11.26 9.56 18.58
C LYS A 130 -10.22 9.63 19.70
N ASN A 131 -8.96 9.24 19.49
CA ASN A 131 -7.99 9.17 20.60
C ASN A 131 -6.58 9.63 20.24
N CYS A 132 -6.47 10.71 19.47
CA CYS A 132 -5.19 11.36 19.25
C CYS A 132 -4.99 12.33 20.41
N ASN A 133 -4.29 11.84 21.45
CA ASN A 133 -3.87 12.71 22.55
C ASN A 133 -3.03 13.82 21.92
N SER A 134 -3.64 15.00 21.85
CA SER A 134 -3.00 16.27 21.57
C SER A 134 -2.15 16.65 22.78
N ASP A 135 -1.19 15.80 23.12
CA ASP A 135 -0.05 16.27 23.90
C ASP A 135 0.67 17.25 22.98
N GLN A 136 0.28 18.52 23.14
CA GLN A 136 0.97 19.68 22.63
C GLN A 136 2.39 19.63 23.19
N THR A 137 3.23 18.83 22.57
CA THR A 137 4.65 18.72 22.86
C THR A 137 5.32 19.95 22.26
N SER A 138 5.12 21.06 22.97
CA SER A 138 6.11 22.10 23.23
C SER A 138 7.23 22.16 22.20
N ARG A 139 7.04 22.91 21.12
CA ARG A 139 8.11 23.38 20.21
C ARG A 139 9.21 22.34 19.91
N SER A 140 8.83 21.08 19.73
CA SER A 140 9.77 20.05 19.30
C SER A 140 10.35 20.53 17.96
N ARG A 141 11.67 20.63 17.82
CA ARG A 141 12.31 21.03 16.56
C ARG A 141 12.01 19.96 15.52
N GLY A 142 10.92 20.15 14.79
CA GLY A 142 10.51 19.29 13.69
C GLY A 142 10.74 19.95 12.35
N ILE A 143 10.75 19.13 11.32
CA ILE A 143 10.84 19.56 9.92
C ILE A 143 9.45 19.46 9.34
N ASP A 144 8.96 20.51 8.69
CA ASP A 144 7.66 20.45 8.05
C ASP A 144 7.72 19.55 6.81
N VAL A 145 6.73 18.68 6.68
CA VAL A 145 6.65 17.67 5.65
C VAL A 145 5.25 17.57 5.07
N SER A 146 5.17 17.16 3.80
CA SER A 146 3.92 16.92 3.11
C SER A 146 4.00 15.72 2.16
N HIS A 147 2.86 15.19 1.77
CA HIS A 147 2.74 14.26 0.65
C HIS A 147 1.46 14.54 -0.13
N ASP A 148 1.43 14.09 -1.38
CA ASP A 148 0.26 14.23 -2.28
C ASP A 148 -0.54 12.92 -2.44
N CYS A 149 -0.11 11.83 -1.79
CA CYS A 149 -0.83 10.56 -1.82
C CYS A 149 -2.25 10.68 -1.24
N PHE A 150 -3.23 10.09 -1.92
CA PHE A 150 -4.63 10.00 -1.47
C PHE A 150 -5.32 11.34 -1.14
N GLY A 151 -5.00 12.42 -1.86
CA GLY A 151 -5.52 13.77 -1.59
C GLY A 151 -4.63 14.62 -0.68
N GLY A 152 -3.53 14.03 -0.22
CA GLY A 152 -2.42 14.67 0.45
C GLY A 152 -2.67 15.02 1.91
N CYS A 153 -1.55 15.20 2.62
CA CYS A 153 -1.53 15.62 4.01
C CYS A 153 -0.26 16.42 4.31
N SER A 154 -0.31 17.24 5.35
CA SER A 154 0.82 17.98 5.88
C SER A 154 1.00 17.66 7.37
N GLY A 155 2.24 17.72 7.82
CA GLY A 155 2.62 17.38 9.17
C GLY A 155 4.02 17.86 9.52
N THR A 156 4.44 17.55 10.74
CA THR A 156 5.76 17.89 11.25
C THR A 156 6.51 16.60 11.61
N PHE A 157 7.67 16.41 10.99
CA PHE A 157 8.59 15.29 11.27
C PHE A 157 9.46 15.61 12.48
N ILE A 158 9.21 14.91 13.59
CA ILE A 158 9.93 15.06 14.86
C ILE A 158 11.15 14.13 14.84
N THR A 159 12.30 14.68 14.43
CA THR A 159 13.55 13.94 14.20
C THR A 159 13.96 13.07 15.39
N GLU A 160 13.85 13.59 16.62
CA GLU A 160 14.22 12.91 17.86
C GLU A 160 13.41 11.63 18.13
N ARG A 161 12.21 11.51 17.55
CA ARG A 161 11.36 10.32 17.71
C ARG A 161 11.65 9.22 16.69
N TYR A 162 12.42 9.48 15.64
CA TYR A 162 12.71 8.50 14.60
C TYR A 162 13.86 7.57 15.02
N THR A 163 13.53 6.57 15.84
CA THR A 163 14.51 5.59 16.35
C THR A 163 14.63 4.34 15.48
N HIS A 164 13.58 4.01 14.72
CA HIS A 164 13.50 2.85 13.83
C HIS A 164 12.47 3.12 12.72
N VAL A 165 12.42 2.26 11.70
CA VAL A 165 11.62 2.48 10.48
C VAL A 165 10.12 2.67 10.73
N ASN A 166 9.57 2.02 11.76
CA ASN A 166 8.16 2.07 12.13
C ASN A 166 7.88 3.04 13.30
N ALA A 167 8.87 3.83 13.73
CA ALA A 167 8.72 4.78 14.82
C ALA A 167 7.67 5.85 14.47
N LYS A 168 6.75 6.12 15.41
CA LYS A 168 5.76 7.20 15.26
C LYS A 168 6.44 8.55 15.47
N CYS A 169 6.72 9.24 14.38
CA CYS A 169 7.54 10.46 14.38
C CYS A 169 6.94 11.61 13.54
N ILE A 170 5.84 11.40 12.81
CA ILE A 170 5.20 12.47 12.02
C ILE A 170 3.87 12.84 12.65
N GLN A 171 3.75 14.08 13.10
CA GLN A 171 2.49 14.61 13.62
C GLN A 171 1.71 15.26 12.49
N CYS A 172 0.47 14.82 12.23
CA CYS A 172 -0.39 15.45 11.24
C CYS A 172 -0.85 16.84 11.72
N SER A 173 -0.77 17.84 10.84
CA SER A 173 -1.16 19.22 11.16
C SER A 173 -2.68 19.41 11.30
N GLN A 174 -3.49 18.46 10.81
CA GLN A 174 -4.96 18.56 10.81
C GLN A 174 -5.60 17.83 11.99
N CYS A 175 -5.21 16.58 12.27
CA CYS A 175 -5.76 15.82 13.41
C CYS A 175 -4.84 15.74 14.64
N GLY A 176 -3.58 16.15 14.53
CA GLY A 176 -2.61 16.07 15.62
C GLY A 176 -2.14 14.66 15.98
N CYS A 177 -2.65 13.61 15.31
CA CYS A 177 -2.19 12.24 15.52
C CYS A 177 -0.74 12.06 15.04
N ILE A 178 0.00 11.18 15.71
CA ILE A 178 1.40 10.85 15.35
C ILE A 178 1.45 9.49 14.67
N PHE A 179 2.04 9.48 13.47
CA PHE A 179 2.14 8.34 12.57
C PHE A 179 3.60 7.95 12.33
N SER A 180 3.82 6.69 11.97
CA SER A 180 5.08 6.32 11.31
C SER A 180 5.13 6.94 9.90
N PRO A 181 6.31 7.07 9.27
CA PRO A 181 6.40 7.61 7.91
C PRO A 181 5.54 6.85 6.90
N GLN A 182 5.52 5.52 7.00
CA GLN A 182 4.67 4.66 6.14
C GLN A 182 3.18 4.95 6.34
N GLN A 183 2.74 5.11 7.59
CA GLN A 183 1.35 5.40 7.92
C GLN A 183 0.96 6.80 7.45
N PHE A 184 1.84 7.78 7.61
CA PHE A 184 1.59 9.17 7.23
C PHE A 184 1.34 9.31 5.73
N VAL A 185 2.14 8.68 4.85
CA VAL A 185 1.92 8.75 3.39
C VAL A 185 0.65 8.05 2.90
N SER A 186 -0.01 7.26 3.75
CA SER A 186 -1.33 6.69 3.48
C SER A 186 -2.47 7.45 4.18
N HIS A 187 -2.14 8.45 5.00
CA HIS A 187 -3.10 9.20 5.80
C HIS A 187 -3.64 10.41 5.02
N ASN A 188 -4.93 10.68 5.14
CA ASN A 188 -5.56 11.83 4.49
C ASN A 188 -6.84 12.23 5.23
N HIS A 189 -7.21 13.50 5.06
CA HIS A 189 -8.42 14.10 5.62
C HIS A 189 -9.37 14.65 4.57
N LYS A 190 -8.84 14.99 3.39
CA LYS A 190 -9.67 15.26 2.23
C LYS A 190 -10.29 13.94 1.81
N GLY A 191 -11.59 13.93 1.51
CA GLY A 191 -12.23 12.70 1.03
C GLY A 191 -11.42 12.12 -0.13
N TYR A 192 -11.10 10.82 -0.07
CA TYR A 192 -10.23 10.13 -1.01
C TYR A 192 -10.54 10.55 -2.46
N GLU A 193 -9.65 11.33 -3.05
CA GLU A 193 -9.87 11.90 -4.38
C GLU A 193 -9.93 10.78 -5.42
N ASN A 194 -10.98 10.82 -6.24
CA ASN A 194 -11.48 9.64 -6.96
C ASN A 194 -10.76 9.35 -8.30
N ARG A 195 -9.53 9.85 -8.52
CA ARG A 195 -8.86 9.71 -9.83
C ARG A 195 -7.37 9.35 -9.75
N LEU A 196 -7.11 8.09 -10.11
CA LEU A 196 -6.14 7.64 -11.12
C LEU A 196 -4.62 7.83 -10.92
N CYS A 197 -4.11 8.38 -9.82
CA CYS A 197 -2.66 8.68 -9.71
C CYS A 197 -1.90 7.92 -8.61
N HIS A 198 -2.31 6.69 -8.25
CA HIS A 198 -1.61 5.88 -7.24
C HIS A 198 -1.23 4.48 -7.70
N TRP A 199 -1.21 4.21 -9.01
CA TRP A 199 -0.70 2.94 -9.52
C TRP A 199 0.70 2.69 -8.97
N GLY A 200 0.90 1.54 -8.31
CA GLY A 200 2.20 1.18 -7.75
C GLY A 200 2.55 1.94 -6.47
N PHE A 201 1.56 2.52 -5.77
CA PHE A 201 1.79 3.05 -4.42
C PHE A 201 2.27 1.93 -3.48
N ASP A 202 3.37 2.21 -2.77
CA ASP A 202 3.94 1.29 -1.79
C ASP A 202 4.37 2.07 -0.54
N SER A 203 3.64 1.97 0.56
CA SER A 203 3.92 2.73 1.80
C SER A 203 5.34 2.52 2.35
N SER A 204 5.98 1.39 2.04
CA SER A 204 7.37 1.13 2.41
C SER A 204 8.36 2.08 1.73
N GLU A 205 8.00 2.59 0.54
CA GLU A 205 8.76 3.56 -0.26
C GLU A 205 8.41 5.02 0.12
N TRP A 206 7.98 5.26 1.36
CA TRP A 206 7.53 6.57 1.87
C TRP A 206 8.47 7.74 1.56
N ARG A 207 9.79 7.49 1.46
CA ARG A 207 10.79 8.51 1.13
C ARG A 207 10.59 9.13 -0.26
N THR A 208 10.00 8.37 -1.18
CA THR A 208 9.69 8.84 -2.54
C THR A 208 8.47 9.75 -2.56
N TYR A 209 7.60 9.65 -1.54
CA TYR A 209 6.35 10.41 -1.46
C TYR A 209 6.41 11.58 -0.48
N LEU A 210 7.29 11.51 0.52
CA LEU A 210 7.43 12.55 1.53
C LEU A 210 8.31 13.69 1.02
N GLN A 211 7.74 14.89 1.00
CA GLN A 211 8.38 16.13 0.60
C GLN A 211 8.68 16.99 1.83
N LEU A 212 9.77 17.74 1.80
CA LEU A 212 10.03 18.80 2.78
C LEU A 212 9.26 20.05 2.35
N ALA A 213 8.54 20.67 3.28
CA ALA A 213 7.71 21.86 3.04
C ALA A 213 8.46 23.16 3.41
#